data_AF-A0A847P6A6-F1
#
_entry.id   AF-A0A847P6A6-F1
#
_cell.length_a   1.000
_cell.length_b   1.000
_cell.length_c   1.000
_cell.angle_alpha   90.00
_cell.angle_beta   90.00
_cell.angle_gamma   90.00
#
_symmetry.space_group_name_H-M   'P 1'
#
loop_
_entity.id
_entity.type
_entity.pdbx_description
1 polymer ?
#
loop_
_entity_poly.entity_id
_entity_poly.type
_entity_poly.pdbx_seq_one_letter_code
_entity_poly.pdbx_strand_id
1 'polypeptide(L)'
;MKKIFVSLLSLLLILSIAGCDKIKIRPEKPQLAELNGKTALKYVKGLYSDARITRWMGPVENLINLKAAIKYDVNVFKLFIDVDEFEKEEKNKCGFSVETFQERIDEIFGKDRFKVQDHFQEYLDDGYVMVESNPDAFEFPEIVATGYSVYEEKEHYVVIERLSEFYTPYKGETYTTYLRDLIVVYSTYEGLKVWDCQSGFADTELTLYYFPPLPYEEEPFESDIWKQMTFTLDGETFKYPWDLRQFEALGWIPQIDDHFTIDPNPNSFYVVFMERDIDAGYVENNFLKVQLINYSDKVRPVRDNAVVYVNFQIITNKATLEVMKEPYKLVLANGITWGATEEDIINAYGEGEIMDGFGYTIITYDVIEAGYRISMKLTVRENIGLCDVELMKYVW
;
A
#
# COMPACT_ATOMS: atom_id res chain seq x y z
N MET A 1 -22.43 -11.93 -53.39
CA MET A 1 -21.05 -11.51 -53.05
C MET A 1 -20.89 -10.90 -51.66
N LYS A 2 -21.73 -9.95 -51.21
CA LYS A 2 -21.61 -9.34 -49.86
C LYS A 2 -21.63 -10.35 -48.70
N LYS A 3 -22.47 -11.39 -48.75
CA LYS A 3 -22.58 -12.39 -47.67
C LYS A 3 -21.31 -13.25 -47.51
N ILE A 4 -20.65 -13.59 -48.62
CA ILE A 4 -19.39 -14.36 -48.60
C ILE A 4 -18.27 -13.52 -47.99
N PHE A 5 -18.24 -12.21 -48.31
CA PHE A 5 -17.23 -11.30 -47.77
C PHE A 5 -17.36 -11.10 -46.26
N VAL A 6 -18.59 -11.02 -45.73
CA VAL A 6 -18.84 -10.93 -44.29
C VAL A 6 -18.42 -12.21 -43.59
N SER A 7 -18.75 -13.38 -44.14
CA SER A 7 -18.32 -14.66 -43.58
C SER A 7 -16.80 -14.84 -43.59
N LEU A 8 -16.09 -14.34 -44.62
CA LEU A 8 -14.63 -14.39 -44.67
C LEU A 8 -13.99 -13.45 -43.64
N LEU A 9 -14.58 -12.26 -43.43
CA LEU A 9 -14.10 -11.28 -42.45
C LEU A 9 -14.29 -11.81 -41.02
N SER A 10 -15.41 -12.47 -40.74
CA SER A 10 -15.66 -13.12 -39.45
C SER A 10 -14.68 -14.27 -39.18
N LEU A 11 -14.33 -15.05 -40.20
CA LEU A 11 -13.34 -16.13 -40.07
C LEU A 11 -11.92 -15.60 -39.79
N LEU A 12 -11.54 -14.49 -40.44
CA LEU A 12 -10.26 -13.80 -40.21
C LEU A 12 -10.16 -13.22 -38.80
N LEU A 13 -11.26 -12.68 -38.26
CA LEU A 13 -11.34 -12.21 -36.87
C LEU A 13 -11.19 -13.37 -35.88
N ILE A 14 -11.85 -14.50 -36.12
CA ILE A 14 -11.73 -15.69 -35.26
C ILE A 14 -10.29 -16.27 -35.30
N LEU A 15 -9.65 -16.26 -36.48
CA LEU A 15 -8.25 -16.68 -36.62
C LEU A 15 -7.27 -15.72 -35.94
N SER A 16 -7.58 -14.41 -35.86
CA SER A 16 -6.75 -13.45 -35.11
C SER A 16 -6.82 -13.62 -33.60
N ILE A 17 -7.90 -14.19 -33.07
CA ILE A 17 -8.08 -14.48 -31.65
C ILE A 17 -7.45 -15.83 -31.27
N ALA A 18 -7.43 -16.79 -32.19
CA ALA A 18 -6.84 -18.11 -31.99
C ALA A 18 -5.29 -18.15 -32.03
N GLY A 19 -4.65 -17.04 -32.42
CA GLY A 19 -3.19 -16.87 -32.45
C GLY A 19 -2.61 -15.99 -31.34
N CYS A 20 -3.45 -15.46 -30.43
CA CYS A 20 -2.95 -14.93 -29.17
C CYS A 20 -2.66 -16.12 -28.25
N ASP A 21 -1.51 -16.75 -28.48
CA ASP A 21 -0.84 -17.52 -27.43
C ASP A 21 -0.91 -16.68 -26.17
N LYS A 22 -1.46 -17.28 -25.11
CA LYS A 22 -1.54 -16.70 -23.77
C LYS A 22 -0.23 -15.97 -23.51
N ILE A 23 -0.26 -14.64 -23.55
CA ILE A 23 0.80 -13.83 -22.96
C ILE A 23 0.73 -14.24 -21.50
N LYS A 24 1.63 -15.15 -21.11
CA LYS A 24 1.88 -15.51 -19.73
C LYS A 24 2.43 -14.24 -19.10
N ILE A 25 1.54 -13.36 -18.66
CA ILE A 25 1.88 -12.33 -17.69
C ILE A 25 2.12 -13.13 -16.42
N ARG A 26 3.37 -13.59 -16.23
CA ARG A 26 3.84 -13.87 -14.87
C ARG A 26 3.58 -12.57 -14.10
N PRO A 27 2.97 -12.59 -12.91
CA PRO A 27 3.12 -11.44 -12.03
C PRO A 27 4.64 -11.27 -11.87
N GLU A 28 5.20 -10.21 -12.43
CA GLU A 28 6.60 -9.88 -12.22
C GLU A 28 6.77 -9.78 -10.71
N LYS A 29 7.83 -10.41 -10.16
CA LYS A 29 8.25 -10.18 -8.78
C LYS A 29 8.11 -8.66 -8.53
N PRO A 30 7.57 -8.20 -7.39
CA PRO A 30 7.48 -6.77 -7.12
C PRO A 30 8.83 -6.14 -7.44
N GLN A 31 8.89 -5.31 -8.48
CA GLN A 31 10.11 -4.64 -8.87
C GLN A 31 10.03 -3.24 -8.33
N LEU A 32 11.15 -2.76 -7.79
CA LEU A 32 11.32 -1.34 -7.58
C LEU A 32 11.06 -0.63 -8.92
N ALA A 33 10.27 0.44 -8.87
CA ALA A 33 10.05 1.28 -10.02
C ALA A 33 11.39 1.72 -10.64
N GLU A 34 11.49 1.65 -11.96
CA GLU A 34 12.70 2.07 -12.66
C GLU A 34 13.02 3.54 -12.33
N LEU A 35 14.11 3.75 -11.60
CA LEU A 35 14.55 5.07 -11.17
C LEU A 35 15.77 5.51 -11.98
N ASN A 36 15.55 6.51 -12.82
CA ASN A 36 16.60 7.25 -13.52
C ASN A 36 16.12 8.68 -13.81
N GLY A 37 17.02 9.53 -14.31
CA GLY A 37 16.73 10.92 -14.64
C GLY A 37 15.48 11.10 -15.51
N LYS A 38 15.25 10.20 -16.48
CA LYS A 38 14.11 10.28 -17.40
C LYS A 38 12.79 9.88 -16.74
N THR A 39 12.77 8.79 -15.98
CA THR A 39 11.55 8.31 -15.30
C THR A 39 11.14 9.23 -14.16
N ALA A 40 12.10 9.71 -13.36
CA ALA A 40 11.87 10.70 -12.31
C ALA A 40 11.35 12.03 -12.88
N LEU A 41 11.96 12.54 -13.97
CA LEU A 41 11.51 13.76 -14.62
C LEU A 41 10.07 13.62 -15.17
N LYS A 42 9.73 12.46 -15.75
CA LYS A 42 8.38 12.17 -16.22
C LYS A 42 7.40 12.11 -15.06
N TYR A 43 7.76 11.44 -13.97
CA TYR A 43 6.95 11.32 -12.77
C TYR A 43 6.66 12.69 -12.16
N VAL A 44 7.69 13.51 -11.93
CA VAL A 44 7.53 14.88 -11.41
C VAL A 44 6.69 15.73 -12.35
N LYS A 45 6.94 15.69 -13.67
CA LYS A 45 6.07 16.43 -14.62
C LYS A 45 4.62 15.96 -14.56
N GLY A 46 4.38 14.67 -14.38
CA GLY A 46 3.04 14.09 -14.21
C GLY A 46 2.37 14.62 -12.95
N LEU A 47 3.08 14.55 -11.82
CA LEU A 47 2.66 15.07 -10.52
C LEU A 47 2.24 16.55 -10.63
N TYR A 48 3.06 17.38 -11.26
CA TYR A 48 2.78 18.81 -11.41
C TYR A 48 1.91 19.16 -12.62
N SER A 49 1.57 18.21 -13.49
CA SER A 49 0.58 18.43 -14.56
C SER A 49 -0.86 18.36 -14.04
N ASP A 50 -1.04 17.79 -12.85
CA ASP A 50 -2.29 17.91 -12.12
C ASP A 50 -2.41 19.33 -11.59
N ALA A 51 -3.37 20.10 -12.14
CA ALA A 51 -3.61 21.49 -11.77
C ALA A 51 -3.89 21.69 -10.27
N ARG A 52 -4.31 20.64 -9.55
CA ARG A 52 -4.50 20.62 -8.10
C ARG A 52 -3.16 20.64 -7.36
N ILE A 53 -2.16 19.98 -7.92
CA ILE A 53 -0.81 19.84 -7.36
C ILE A 53 0.10 21.00 -7.80
N THR A 54 -0.03 21.50 -9.04
CA THR A 54 0.79 22.62 -9.57
C THR A 54 0.65 23.89 -8.74
N ARG A 55 -0.53 24.11 -8.14
CA ARG A 55 -0.82 25.26 -7.26
C ARG A 55 -0.22 25.10 -5.85
N TRP A 56 -0.02 23.87 -5.41
CA TRP A 56 0.50 23.53 -4.08
C TRP A 56 2.02 23.58 -4.04
N MET A 57 2.67 22.98 -5.02
CA MET A 57 4.14 22.83 -5.02
C MET A 57 4.88 24.09 -5.51
N GLY A 58 4.41 25.29 -5.20
CA GLY A 58 5.32 26.42 -4.91
C GLY A 58 6.17 26.09 -3.68
N PRO A 59 6.82 27.03 -2.97
CA PRO A 59 7.86 26.66 -2.01
C PRO A 59 7.33 25.91 -0.77
N VAL A 60 7.22 24.59 -0.88
CA VAL A 60 6.77 23.70 0.17
C VAL A 60 8.00 22.97 0.67
N GLU A 61 8.63 23.58 1.68
CA GLU A 61 9.47 22.87 2.63
C GLU A 61 8.54 21.95 3.43
N ASN A 62 8.40 20.68 3.01
CA ASN A 62 7.72 19.60 3.73
C ASN A 62 6.25 19.89 4.22
N LEU A 63 5.67 18.94 4.99
CA LEU A 63 4.33 19.05 5.63
C LEU A 63 4.13 20.28 6.52
N ILE A 64 5.20 20.87 7.05
CA ILE A 64 5.20 22.10 7.85
C ILE A 64 4.76 23.29 6.99
N ASN A 65 5.10 23.35 5.70
CA ASN A 65 4.61 24.41 4.83
C ASN A 65 3.18 24.16 4.33
N LEU A 66 2.71 22.92 4.22
CA LEU A 66 1.28 22.64 4.03
C LEU A 66 0.47 23.13 5.25
N LYS A 67 1.00 22.91 6.45
CA LYS A 67 0.47 23.48 7.69
C LYS A 67 0.51 25.02 7.69
N ALA A 68 1.56 25.64 7.16
CA ALA A 68 1.62 27.09 6.97
C ALA A 68 0.61 27.58 5.92
N ALA A 69 0.45 26.88 4.79
CA ALA A 69 -0.54 27.21 3.77
C ALA A 69 -1.97 27.15 4.32
N ILE A 70 -2.30 26.13 5.13
CA ILE A 70 -3.56 26.08 5.87
C ILE A 70 -3.76 27.33 6.75
N LYS A 71 -2.70 27.81 7.39
CA LYS A 71 -2.75 28.99 8.26
C LYS A 71 -2.92 30.31 7.48
N TYR A 72 -2.37 30.39 6.28
CA TYR A 72 -2.26 31.65 5.54
C TYR A 72 -3.18 31.76 4.32
N ASP A 73 -3.69 30.67 3.75
CA ASP A 73 -4.64 30.66 2.62
C ASP A 73 -5.45 29.35 2.52
N VAL A 74 -6.66 29.35 3.10
CA VAL A 74 -7.57 28.20 3.06
C VAL A 74 -8.17 27.96 1.67
N ASN A 75 -8.21 28.95 0.79
CA ASN A 75 -8.75 28.73 -0.56
C ASN A 75 -7.76 27.94 -1.42
N VAL A 76 -6.46 28.13 -1.22
CA VAL A 76 -5.43 27.26 -1.79
C VAL A 76 -5.53 25.85 -1.23
N PHE A 77 -5.83 25.72 0.06
CA PHE A 77 -6.04 24.43 0.68
C PHE A 77 -7.30 23.70 0.14
N LYS A 78 -8.39 24.43 -0.13
CA LYS A 78 -9.61 23.91 -0.78
C LYS A 78 -9.42 23.42 -2.22
N LEU A 79 -8.24 23.65 -2.81
CA LEU A 79 -7.88 23.11 -4.12
C LEU A 79 -7.08 21.81 -4.01
N PHE A 80 -6.55 21.50 -2.82
CA PHE A 80 -5.80 20.28 -2.52
C PHE A 80 -6.75 19.11 -2.20
N ILE A 81 -7.76 19.38 -1.39
CA ILE A 81 -8.90 18.51 -1.09
C ILE A 81 -9.96 18.82 -2.15
N ASP A 82 -10.47 17.81 -2.86
CA ASP A 82 -11.54 18.05 -3.81
C ASP A 82 -12.73 18.70 -3.06
N VAL A 83 -13.46 19.63 -3.68
CA VAL A 83 -14.53 20.38 -2.98
C VAL A 83 -15.54 19.42 -2.32
N ASP A 84 -15.71 18.24 -2.92
CA ASP A 84 -16.61 17.17 -2.46
C ASP A 84 -16.03 16.33 -1.31
N GLU A 85 -14.74 16.44 -1.01
CA GLU A 85 -14.04 15.80 0.13
C GLU A 85 -14.09 16.67 1.41
N PHE A 86 -14.64 17.90 1.34
CA PHE A 86 -14.97 18.68 2.53
C PHE A 86 -16.24 18.15 3.18
N GLU A 87 -16.04 17.25 4.12
CA GLU A 87 -17.10 16.52 4.81
C GLU A 87 -17.75 17.30 5.96
N LYS A 88 -17.09 18.35 6.48
CA LYS A 88 -17.54 19.10 7.67
C LYS A 88 -17.46 20.61 7.46
N GLU A 89 -18.53 21.33 7.78
CA GLU A 89 -18.57 22.80 7.72
C GLU A 89 -19.14 23.38 9.02
N GLU A 90 -18.40 24.29 9.65
CA GLU A 90 -18.78 24.93 10.91
C GLU A 90 -18.46 26.43 10.89
N LYS A 91 -19.50 27.27 10.77
CA LYS A 91 -19.39 28.73 10.69
C LYS A 91 -18.43 29.19 9.58
N ASN A 92 -17.16 29.43 9.92
CA ASN A 92 -16.09 29.91 9.03
C ASN A 92 -14.99 28.85 8.81
N LYS A 93 -15.21 27.64 9.34
CA LYS A 93 -14.32 26.51 9.20
C LYS A 93 -14.90 25.49 8.23
N CYS A 94 -14.05 24.91 7.43
CA CYS A 94 -14.34 23.70 6.66
C CYS A 94 -13.32 22.63 7.07
N GLY A 95 -13.71 21.37 7.00
CA GLY A 95 -12.83 20.26 7.29
C GLY A 95 -13.19 19.02 6.51
N PHE A 96 -12.24 18.11 6.53
CA PHE A 96 -12.20 16.85 5.80
C PHE A 96 -11.64 15.82 6.77
N SER A 97 -11.98 14.56 6.58
CA SER A 97 -11.59 13.53 7.54
C SER A 97 -10.07 13.36 7.58
N VAL A 98 -9.55 13.06 8.77
CA VAL A 98 -8.13 12.72 8.95
C VAL A 98 -7.74 11.51 8.10
N GLU A 99 -8.67 10.57 7.91
CA GLU A 99 -8.50 9.36 7.11
C GLU A 99 -8.27 9.70 5.63
N THR A 100 -9.21 10.41 4.98
CA THR A 100 -9.06 10.86 3.58
C THR A 100 -7.76 11.63 3.36
N PHE A 101 -7.37 12.48 4.32
CA PHE A 101 -6.12 13.22 4.21
C PHE A 101 -4.88 12.32 4.34
N GLN A 102 -4.93 11.34 5.24
CA GLN A 102 -3.84 10.38 5.44
C GLN A 102 -3.59 9.57 4.17
N GLU A 103 -4.66 9.10 3.52
CA GLU A 103 -4.55 8.36 2.25
C GLU A 103 -3.84 9.19 1.16
N ARG A 104 -4.16 10.49 1.08
CA ARG A 104 -3.53 11.40 0.11
C ARG A 104 -2.06 11.66 0.42
N ILE A 105 -1.72 11.81 1.70
CA ILE A 105 -0.32 11.93 2.15
C ILE A 105 0.44 10.65 1.82
N ASP A 106 -0.14 9.48 2.06
CA ASP A 106 0.46 8.17 1.78
C ASP A 106 0.67 7.95 0.27
N GLU A 107 -0.28 8.39 -0.56
CA GLU A 107 -0.18 8.31 -2.01
C GLU A 107 1.05 9.08 -2.53
N ILE A 108 1.27 10.30 -2.04
CA ILE A 108 2.31 11.22 -2.54
C ILE A 108 3.68 10.91 -1.93
N PHE A 109 3.71 10.75 -0.60
CA PHE A 109 4.95 10.68 0.18
C PHE A 109 5.36 9.25 0.58
N GLY A 110 4.48 8.28 0.37
CA GLY A 110 4.64 6.89 0.81
C GLY A 110 3.87 6.61 2.10
N LYS A 111 3.32 5.40 2.19
CA LYS A 111 2.46 4.95 3.28
C LYS A 111 3.11 5.06 4.66
N ASP A 112 2.35 5.53 5.65
CA ASP A 112 2.71 5.62 7.08
C ASP A 112 3.95 6.48 7.38
N ARG A 113 4.49 7.17 6.37
CA ARG A 113 5.70 7.98 6.51
C ARG A 113 5.48 9.21 7.36
N PHE A 114 4.30 9.80 7.23
CA PHE A 114 3.88 10.95 8.00
C PHE A 114 2.48 10.69 8.53
N LYS A 115 2.30 10.87 9.83
CA LYS A 115 0.96 10.81 10.41
C LYS A 115 0.36 12.20 10.41
N VAL A 116 -0.78 12.36 9.75
CA VAL A 116 -1.58 13.60 9.78
C VAL A 116 -1.79 14.05 11.22
N GLN A 117 -2.08 13.10 12.10
CA GLN A 117 -2.31 13.34 13.52
C GLN A 117 -1.10 13.96 14.22
N ASP A 118 0.13 13.68 13.81
CA ASP A 118 1.33 14.21 14.46
C ASP A 118 1.63 15.64 14.00
N HIS A 119 1.35 15.95 12.73
CA HIS A 119 1.69 17.24 12.13
C HIS A 119 0.59 18.30 12.24
N PHE A 120 -0.69 17.89 12.28
CA PHE A 120 -1.84 18.78 12.24
C PHE A 120 -2.63 18.87 13.55
N GLN A 121 -2.06 18.46 14.69
CA GLN A 121 -2.73 18.42 16.01
C GLN A 121 -3.58 19.66 16.34
N GLU A 122 -3.07 20.86 16.05
CA GLU A 122 -3.75 22.12 16.34
C GLU A 122 -4.97 22.43 15.45
N TYR A 123 -5.13 21.66 14.37
CA TYR A 123 -6.25 21.73 13.42
C TYR A 123 -7.23 20.57 13.60
N LEU A 124 -6.95 19.59 14.48
CA LEU A 124 -7.81 18.42 14.65
C LEU A 124 -9.04 18.74 15.50
N ASP A 125 -10.20 18.31 15.03
CA ASP A 125 -11.47 18.42 15.75
C ASP A 125 -12.41 17.26 15.37
N ASP A 126 -12.72 16.39 16.33
CA ASP A 126 -13.57 15.21 16.18
C ASP A 126 -13.25 14.32 14.96
N GLY A 127 -11.96 14.07 14.71
CA GLY A 127 -11.50 13.22 13.59
C GLY A 127 -11.41 13.93 12.24
N TYR A 128 -11.60 15.25 12.21
CA TYR A 128 -11.44 16.09 11.02
C TYR A 128 -10.26 17.04 11.19
N VAL A 129 -9.61 17.39 10.08
CA VAL A 129 -8.72 18.55 10.02
C VAL A 129 -9.57 19.77 9.66
N MET A 130 -9.83 20.62 10.65
CA MET A 130 -10.67 21.81 10.52
C MET A 130 -9.82 23.06 10.27
N VAL A 131 -10.08 23.75 9.16
CA VAL A 131 -9.33 24.93 8.72
C VAL A 131 -10.22 26.16 8.67
N GLU A 132 -9.76 27.29 9.22
CA GLU A 132 -10.52 28.55 9.27
C GLU A 132 -10.08 29.48 8.14
N SER A 133 -11.05 30.02 7.38
CA SER A 133 -10.74 30.92 6.27
C SER A 133 -10.01 32.18 6.75
N ASN A 134 -8.82 32.45 6.19
CA ASN A 134 -8.06 33.67 6.47
C ASN A 134 -8.37 34.74 5.40
N PRO A 135 -9.12 35.81 5.73
CA PRO A 135 -9.48 36.85 4.76
C PRO A 135 -8.31 37.75 4.37
N ASP A 136 -7.23 37.76 5.16
CA ASP A 136 -6.01 38.52 4.90
C ASP A 136 -4.95 37.69 4.14
N ALA A 137 -5.35 36.53 3.60
CA ALA A 137 -4.51 35.68 2.78
C ALA A 137 -3.99 36.44 1.56
N PHE A 138 -2.70 36.30 1.26
CA PHE A 138 -2.12 36.82 0.03
C PHE A 138 -2.61 35.98 -1.15
N GLU A 139 -3.06 36.61 -2.23
CA GLU A 139 -3.23 35.89 -3.49
C GLU A 139 -1.87 35.31 -3.91
N PHE A 140 -1.79 33.99 -3.98
CA PHE A 140 -0.59 33.34 -4.45
C PHE A 140 -0.31 33.79 -5.89
N PRO A 141 0.94 34.19 -6.21
CA PRO A 141 1.26 34.69 -7.53
C PRO A 141 1.04 33.60 -8.59
N GLU A 142 0.56 34.01 -9.75
CA GLU A 142 0.27 33.10 -10.86
C GLU A 142 1.58 32.53 -11.42
N ILE A 143 1.66 31.20 -11.53
CA ILE A 143 2.77 30.51 -12.20
C ILE A 143 2.58 30.70 -13.70
N VAL A 144 3.51 31.40 -14.33
CA VAL A 144 3.43 31.71 -15.78
C VAL A 144 4.31 30.82 -16.63
N ALA A 145 5.37 30.27 -16.06
CA ALA A 145 6.24 29.32 -16.73
C ALA A 145 6.86 28.33 -15.73
N THR A 146 7.18 27.13 -16.21
CA THR A 146 7.87 26.12 -15.41
C THR A 146 8.86 25.34 -16.27
N GLY A 147 10.12 25.32 -15.85
CA GLY A 147 11.17 24.46 -16.38
C GLY A 147 11.42 23.27 -15.46
N TYR A 148 11.85 22.14 -16.02
CA TYR A 148 12.27 20.97 -15.25
C TYR A 148 13.58 20.41 -15.80
N SER A 149 14.49 20.05 -14.92
CA SER A 149 15.81 19.50 -15.24
C SER A 149 16.18 18.40 -14.22
N VAL A 150 17.07 17.48 -14.61
CA VAL A 150 17.69 16.56 -13.64
C VAL A 150 18.83 17.33 -12.99
N TYR A 151 18.75 17.54 -11.69
CA TYR A 151 19.78 18.22 -10.91
C TYR A 151 20.88 17.25 -10.47
N GLU A 152 20.47 16.09 -9.98
CA GLU A 152 21.37 15.05 -9.49
C GLU A 152 20.76 13.67 -9.73
N GLU A 153 21.60 12.70 -10.09
CA GLU A 153 21.19 11.31 -10.29
C GLU A 153 22.13 10.41 -9.49
N LYS A 154 21.55 9.64 -8.57
CA LYS A 154 22.21 8.62 -7.75
C LYS A 154 21.50 7.29 -7.94
N GLU A 155 22.11 6.24 -7.42
CA GLU A 155 21.59 4.88 -7.49
C GLU A 155 20.20 4.73 -6.83
N HIS A 156 19.93 5.47 -5.76
CA HIS A 156 18.71 5.31 -4.94
C HIS A 156 17.79 6.53 -4.92
N TYR A 157 18.22 7.64 -5.50
CA TYR A 157 17.39 8.82 -5.65
C TYR A 157 17.78 9.63 -6.88
N VAL A 158 16.83 10.38 -7.39
CA VAL A 158 17.05 11.40 -8.42
C VAL A 158 16.50 12.70 -7.91
N VAL A 159 17.30 13.76 -7.99
CA VAL A 159 16.85 15.12 -7.68
C VAL A 159 16.41 15.77 -8.99
N ILE A 160 15.15 16.15 -9.05
CA ILE A 160 14.59 16.97 -10.12
C ILE A 160 14.58 18.41 -9.67
N GLU A 161 15.18 19.27 -10.46
CA GLU A 161 15.03 20.71 -10.30
C GLU A 161 13.82 21.18 -11.09
N ARG A 162 12.96 21.96 -10.42
CA ARG A 162 11.87 22.69 -11.04
C ARG A 162 12.12 24.18 -10.86
N LEU A 163 12.08 24.93 -11.95
CA LEU A 163 12.21 26.38 -11.95
C LEU A 163 10.88 27.00 -12.36
N SER A 164 10.21 27.66 -11.42
CA SER A 164 8.90 28.28 -11.60
C SER A 164 9.02 29.79 -11.68
N GLU A 165 8.38 30.39 -12.67
CA GLU A 165 8.29 31.84 -12.84
C GLU A 165 6.93 32.34 -12.36
N PHE A 166 6.94 33.40 -11.56
CA PHE A 166 5.79 34.00 -10.92
C PHE A 166 5.67 35.47 -11.28
N TYR A 167 4.45 35.94 -11.50
CA TYR A 167 4.14 37.36 -11.58
C TYR A 167 3.42 37.82 -10.32
N THR A 168 4.02 38.78 -9.62
CA THR A 168 3.45 39.38 -8.41
C THR A 168 3.07 40.83 -8.69
N PRO A 169 1.77 41.16 -8.83
CA PRO A 169 1.34 42.54 -8.92
C PRO A 169 1.44 43.21 -7.56
N TYR A 170 2.17 44.32 -7.46
CA TYR A 170 2.27 45.11 -6.24
C TYR A 170 2.35 46.60 -6.58
N LYS A 171 1.44 47.40 -6.01
CA LYS A 171 1.36 48.86 -6.21
C LYS A 171 1.32 49.32 -7.68
N GLY A 172 0.70 48.54 -8.56
CA GLY A 172 0.54 48.87 -9.98
C GLY A 172 1.74 48.48 -10.86
N GLU A 173 2.76 47.84 -10.29
CA GLU A 173 3.85 47.20 -11.01
C GLU A 173 3.74 45.67 -10.92
N THR A 174 4.27 44.95 -11.90
CA THR A 174 4.35 43.49 -11.87
C THR A 174 5.80 43.08 -11.72
N TYR A 175 6.10 42.33 -10.67
CA TYR A 175 7.43 41.80 -10.40
C TYR A 175 7.52 40.35 -10.85
N THR A 176 8.58 40.00 -11.57
CA THR A 176 8.89 38.61 -11.92
C THR A 176 9.77 38.00 -10.85
N THR A 177 9.32 36.88 -10.28
CA THR A 177 10.09 36.13 -9.28
C THR A 177 10.31 34.72 -9.79
N TYR A 178 11.50 34.18 -9.53
CA TYR A 178 11.83 32.79 -9.87
C TYR A 178 11.99 31.98 -8.59
N LEU A 179 11.27 30.88 -8.52
CA LEU A 179 11.38 29.89 -7.46
C LEU A 179 12.04 28.64 -8.00
N ARG A 180 13.00 28.11 -7.26
CA ARG A 180 13.66 26.86 -7.54
C ARG A 180 13.21 25.84 -6.52
N ASP A 181 12.74 24.69 -6.97
CA ASP A 181 12.45 23.51 -6.17
C ASP A 181 13.46 22.41 -6.49
N LEU A 182 14.00 21.76 -5.46
CA LEU A 182 14.79 20.54 -5.53
C LEU A 182 13.96 19.40 -4.97
N ILE A 183 13.50 18.51 -5.85
CA ILE A 183 12.55 17.44 -5.54
C ILE A 183 13.31 16.11 -5.57
N VAL A 184 13.42 15.47 -4.43
CA VAL A 184 14.09 14.17 -4.28
C VAL A 184 13.08 13.07 -4.58
N VAL A 185 13.28 12.35 -5.67
CA VAL A 185 12.46 11.21 -6.10
C VAL A 185 13.18 9.92 -5.76
N TYR A 186 12.46 8.94 -5.24
CA TYR A 186 12.99 7.61 -4.95
C TYR A 186 12.04 6.53 -5.46
N SER A 187 12.55 5.31 -5.54
CA SER A 187 11.79 4.16 -5.98
C SER A 187 11.19 3.39 -4.80
N THR A 188 9.94 2.98 -4.94
CA THR A 188 9.30 1.96 -4.11
C THR A 188 8.72 0.85 -4.98
N TYR A 189 8.27 -0.23 -4.35
CA TYR A 189 7.50 -1.30 -5.01
C TYR A 189 6.11 -0.85 -5.47
N GLU A 190 5.64 0.32 -5.04
CA GLU A 190 4.35 0.91 -5.44
C GLU A 190 4.49 1.93 -6.57
N GLY A 191 5.73 2.26 -6.98
CA GLY A 191 6.00 3.29 -7.96
C GLY A 191 7.11 4.24 -7.53
N LEU A 192 7.29 5.33 -8.27
CA LEU A 192 8.13 6.44 -7.84
C LEU A 192 7.37 7.28 -6.82
N LYS A 193 8.08 7.77 -5.80
CA LYS A 193 7.53 8.60 -4.73
C LYS A 193 8.42 9.81 -4.45
N VAL A 194 7.87 10.85 -3.84
CA VAL A 194 8.63 12.04 -3.43
C VAL A 194 9.18 11.82 -2.02
N TRP A 195 10.51 11.81 -1.89
CA TRP A 195 11.18 11.77 -0.60
C TRP A 195 11.15 13.13 0.08
N ASP A 196 11.71 14.15 -0.56
CA ASP A 196 11.83 15.49 0.02
C ASP A 196 11.66 16.54 -1.07
N CYS A 197 11.30 17.76 -0.67
CA CYS A 197 11.23 18.92 -1.55
C CYS A 197 11.76 20.13 -0.79
N GLN A 198 12.78 20.77 -1.34
CA GLN A 198 13.34 22.01 -0.83
C GLN A 198 13.15 23.12 -1.84
N SER A 199 12.71 24.29 -1.38
CA SER A 199 12.38 25.38 -2.28
C SER A 199 12.97 26.69 -1.80
N GLY A 200 13.28 27.58 -2.73
CA GLY A 200 13.65 28.96 -2.42
C GLY A 200 13.80 29.79 -3.67
N PHE A 201 14.30 31.02 -3.51
CA PHE A 201 14.55 31.88 -4.66
C PHE A 201 15.64 31.28 -5.54
N ALA A 202 15.51 31.45 -6.86
CA ALA A 202 16.42 30.83 -7.82
C ALA A 202 17.89 31.25 -7.65
N ASP A 203 18.16 32.39 -7.01
CA ASP A 203 19.48 32.91 -6.69
C ASP A 203 20.01 32.47 -5.31
N THR A 204 19.21 31.75 -4.52
CA THR A 204 19.62 31.21 -3.23
C THR A 204 20.21 29.81 -3.37
N GLU A 205 21.25 29.55 -2.58
CA GLU A 205 21.83 28.21 -2.49
C GLU A 205 20.92 27.32 -1.64
N LEU A 206 20.29 26.34 -2.29
CA LEU A 206 19.45 25.36 -1.62
C LEU A 206 20.29 24.17 -1.18
N THR A 207 20.20 23.84 0.10
CA THR A 207 20.83 22.65 0.67
C THR A 207 19.76 21.60 0.92
N LEU A 208 19.93 20.41 0.34
CA LEU A 208 19.10 19.25 0.65
C LEU A 208 19.56 18.63 1.97
N TYR A 209 18.66 18.48 2.92
CA TYR A 209 18.98 17.95 4.26
C TYR A 209 18.51 16.51 4.45
N TYR A 210 17.51 16.06 3.68
CA TYR A 210 16.92 14.75 3.82
C TYR A 210 17.02 13.99 2.51
N PHE A 211 17.78 12.91 2.56
CA PHE A 211 17.89 11.97 1.45
C PHE A 211 17.22 10.66 1.88
N PRO A 212 16.59 9.93 0.95
CA PRO A 212 16.11 8.61 1.26
C PRO A 212 17.30 7.78 1.76
N PRO A 213 17.12 6.93 2.79
CA PRO A 213 18.10 5.91 3.04
C PRO A 213 18.34 5.13 1.73
N LEU A 214 19.49 4.46 1.61
CA LEU A 214 19.62 3.41 0.59
C LEU A 214 18.33 2.57 0.65
N PRO A 215 17.72 2.23 -0.51
CA PRO A 215 16.53 1.40 -0.53
C PRO A 215 16.82 0.25 0.40
N TYR A 216 15.90 -0.01 1.32
CA TYR A 216 16.02 -1.14 2.21
C TYR A 216 16.23 -2.36 1.29
N GLU A 217 17.46 -2.84 1.17
CA GLU A 217 17.81 -4.10 0.51
C GLU A 217 17.39 -5.27 1.40
N GLU A 218 16.34 -5.10 2.21
CA GLU A 218 15.55 -6.28 2.52
C GLU A 218 14.73 -6.51 1.26
N GLU A 219 15.36 -7.24 0.32
CA GLU A 219 14.60 -8.21 -0.47
C GLU A 219 13.56 -8.79 0.48
N PRO A 220 12.26 -8.81 0.12
CA PRO A 220 11.25 -9.45 0.96
C PRO A 220 11.86 -10.77 1.39
N PHE A 221 11.99 -11.01 2.70
CA PHE A 221 12.78 -12.13 3.19
C PHE A 221 12.31 -13.40 2.47
N GLU A 222 13.08 -13.81 1.44
CA GLU A 222 12.80 -15.01 0.67
C GLU A 222 13.23 -16.13 1.60
N SER A 223 12.32 -16.52 2.48
CA SER A 223 12.40 -17.83 3.08
C SER A 223 12.25 -18.81 1.94
N ASP A 224 13.36 -19.30 1.39
CA ASP A 224 13.31 -20.34 0.35
C ASP A 224 12.73 -21.66 0.89
N ILE A 225 12.56 -21.74 2.21
CA ILE A 225 12.17 -22.93 2.96
C ILE A 225 10.84 -22.67 3.65
N TRP A 226 9.74 -23.17 3.08
CA TRP A 226 8.39 -23.06 3.66
C TRP A 226 8.31 -23.52 5.13
N LYS A 227 9.16 -24.47 5.55
CA LYS A 227 9.24 -24.98 6.94
C LYS A 227 9.64 -23.94 7.99
N GLN A 228 10.28 -22.84 7.56
CA GLN A 228 10.59 -21.74 8.47
C GLN A 228 9.34 -21.00 8.92
N MET A 229 8.22 -21.16 8.20
CA MET A 229 6.95 -20.51 8.51
C MET A 229 7.10 -18.99 8.56
N THR A 230 7.87 -18.46 7.62
CA THR A 230 8.01 -17.03 7.40
C THR A 230 7.19 -16.62 6.18
N PHE A 231 6.44 -15.54 6.30
CA PHE A 231 5.63 -14.97 5.22
C PHE A 231 5.60 -13.44 5.35
N THR A 232 5.19 -12.75 4.29
CA THR A 232 4.93 -11.31 4.30
C THR A 232 3.43 -11.07 4.20
N LEU A 233 2.91 -10.17 5.03
CA LEU A 233 1.52 -9.72 5.03
C LEU A 233 1.50 -8.19 4.97
N ASP A 234 0.93 -7.63 3.90
CA ASP A 234 0.86 -6.18 3.64
C ASP A 234 2.20 -5.45 3.76
N GLY A 235 3.27 -6.12 3.33
CA GLY A 235 4.64 -5.59 3.37
C GLY A 235 5.41 -5.91 4.65
N GLU A 236 4.74 -6.36 5.72
CA GLU A 236 5.39 -6.72 6.99
C GLU A 236 5.77 -8.20 7.04
N THR A 237 6.98 -8.49 7.50
CA THR A 237 7.50 -9.86 7.56
C THR A 237 7.17 -10.54 8.89
N PHE A 238 6.46 -11.65 8.83
CA PHE A 238 6.10 -12.50 9.97
C PHE A 238 7.05 -13.69 10.07
N LYS A 239 7.92 -13.69 11.08
CA LYS A 239 8.81 -14.82 11.39
C LYS A 239 8.21 -15.64 12.54
N TYR A 240 8.19 -16.96 12.41
CA TYR A 240 7.79 -17.82 13.52
C TYR A 240 8.81 -17.74 14.69
N PRO A 241 8.37 -17.68 15.96
CA PRO A 241 6.99 -17.76 16.44
C PRO A 241 6.20 -16.47 16.18
N TRP A 242 4.96 -16.62 15.74
CA TRP A 242 4.09 -15.49 15.46
C TRP A 242 3.40 -14.98 16.72
N ASP A 243 3.20 -13.68 16.80
CA ASP A 243 2.49 -12.99 17.87
C ASP A 243 1.22 -12.32 17.32
N LEU A 244 0.11 -12.44 18.06
CA LEU A 244 -1.16 -11.80 17.75
C LEU A 244 -1.00 -10.29 17.55
N ARG A 245 -0.10 -9.65 18.32
CA ARG A 245 0.14 -8.21 18.27
C ARG A 245 0.71 -7.73 16.93
N GLN A 246 1.40 -8.60 16.19
CA GLN A 246 1.91 -8.26 14.85
C GLN A 246 0.75 -8.10 13.86
N PHE A 247 -0.31 -8.90 13.99
CA PHE A 247 -1.52 -8.74 13.19
C PHE A 247 -2.28 -7.48 13.61
N GLU A 248 -2.39 -7.21 14.91
CA GLU A 248 -3.03 -5.98 15.43
C GLU A 248 -2.32 -4.71 14.92
N ALA A 249 -0.99 -4.71 14.81
CA ALA A 249 -0.21 -3.61 14.26
C ALA A 249 -0.53 -3.32 12.77
N LEU A 250 -1.02 -4.32 12.04
CA LEU A 250 -1.50 -4.19 10.66
C LEU A 250 -3.00 -3.84 10.56
N GLY A 251 -3.66 -3.57 11.69
CA GLY A 251 -5.08 -3.21 11.76
C GLY A 251 -6.04 -4.41 11.83
N TRP A 252 -5.54 -5.63 12.08
CA TRP A 252 -6.41 -6.79 12.31
C TRP A 252 -6.97 -6.78 13.73
N ILE A 253 -8.28 -6.90 13.86
CA ILE A 253 -9.00 -6.84 15.13
C ILE A 253 -9.40 -8.27 15.55
N PRO A 254 -8.88 -8.79 16.67
CA PRO A 254 -9.27 -10.11 17.16
C PRO A 254 -10.71 -10.08 17.70
N GLN A 255 -11.56 -10.99 17.22
CA GLN A 255 -12.92 -11.20 17.73
C GLN A 255 -12.92 -11.96 19.06
N ILE A 256 -12.32 -11.36 20.08
CA ILE A 256 -12.22 -11.93 21.42
C ILE A 256 -12.30 -10.84 22.48
N ASP A 257 -12.80 -11.19 23.66
CA ASP A 257 -12.79 -10.31 24.82
C ASP A 257 -11.33 -9.97 25.23
N ASP A 258 -11.05 -8.69 25.47
CA ASP A 258 -9.70 -8.20 25.83
C ASP A 258 -9.16 -8.75 27.14
N HIS A 259 -10.04 -9.22 28.02
CA HIS A 259 -9.72 -9.86 29.29
C HIS A 259 -9.73 -11.38 29.20
N PHE A 260 -9.95 -11.96 28.01
CA PHE A 260 -9.94 -13.40 27.84
C PHE A 260 -8.55 -13.99 28.15
N THR A 261 -8.56 -15.06 28.93
CA THR A 261 -7.35 -15.78 29.33
C THR A 261 -7.42 -17.24 28.90
N ILE A 262 -6.27 -17.80 28.53
CA ILE A 262 -6.12 -19.20 28.15
C ILE A 262 -5.48 -19.96 29.30
N ASP A 263 -6.11 -21.06 29.74
CA ASP A 263 -5.55 -21.98 30.74
C ASP A 263 -4.31 -22.72 30.19
N PRO A 264 -3.35 -23.10 31.04
CA PRO A 264 -2.24 -23.99 30.68
C PRO A 264 -2.74 -25.31 30.09
N ASN A 265 -2.63 -25.47 28.78
CA ASN A 265 -2.91 -26.73 28.13
C ASN A 265 -2.17 -26.83 26.79
N PRO A 266 -1.04 -27.55 26.72
CA PRO A 266 -0.27 -27.69 25.49
C PRO A 266 -0.97 -28.57 24.43
N ASN A 267 -2.13 -29.16 24.74
CA ASN A 267 -2.91 -30.00 23.84
C ASN A 267 -4.23 -29.35 23.41
N SER A 268 -4.47 -28.09 23.79
CA SER A 268 -5.69 -27.37 23.43
C SER A 268 -5.34 -26.11 22.66
N PHE A 269 -5.99 -25.95 21.51
CA PHE A 269 -5.91 -24.76 20.70
C PHE A 269 -7.11 -23.87 20.99
N TYR A 270 -6.85 -22.57 21.11
CA TYR A 270 -7.90 -21.58 21.14
C TYR A 270 -7.98 -20.88 19.80
N VAL A 271 -9.17 -20.84 19.20
CA VAL A 271 -9.39 -20.24 17.88
C VAL A 271 -9.80 -18.78 18.07
N VAL A 272 -9.12 -17.88 17.35
CA VAL A 272 -9.50 -16.46 17.25
C VAL A 272 -9.71 -16.14 15.78
N PHE A 273 -10.86 -15.55 15.47
CA PHE A 273 -11.12 -14.94 14.17
C PHE A 273 -10.64 -13.50 14.19
N MET A 274 -9.99 -13.07 13.13
CA MET A 274 -9.49 -11.71 12.97
C MET A 274 -10.31 -11.03 11.89
N GLU A 275 -10.83 -9.86 12.22
CA GLU A 275 -11.53 -8.98 11.28
C GLU A 275 -10.63 -7.81 10.88
N ARG A 276 -10.96 -7.21 9.75
CA ARG A 276 -10.41 -5.93 9.31
C ARG A 276 -11.53 -5.23 8.55
N ASP A 277 -11.63 -3.91 8.66
CA ASP A 277 -12.57 -3.14 7.85
C ASP A 277 -12.14 -3.24 6.38
N ILE A 278 -12.74 -4.19 5.66
CA ILE A 278 -12.57 -4.38 4.23
C ILE A 278 -13.96 -4.25 3.64
N ASP A 279 -14.24 -3.08 3.07
CA ASP A 279 -15.38 -2.67 2.25
C ASP A 279 -16.77 -3.29 2.56
N ALA A 280 -17.77 -2.44 2.85
CA ALA A 280 -19.07 -2.76 3.48
C ALA A 280 -20.02 -3.73 2.71
N GLY A 281 -19.58 -4.33 1.61
CA GLY A 281 -20.36 -5.21 0.74
C GLY A 281 -20.25 -6.71 0.99
N TYR A 282 -19.29 -7.18 1.81
CA TYR A 282 -19.05 -8.61 2.03
C TYR A 282 -19.77 -9.13 3.28
N VAL A 283 -20.36 -10.33 3.18
CA VAL A 283 -21.24 -10.91 4.23
C VAL A 283 -20.44 -11.66 5.31
N GLU A 284 -19.17 -11.98 5.05
CA GLU A 284 -18.26 -12.59 6.02
C GLU A 284 -16.98 -11.75 6.08
N ASN A 285 -16.67 -11.20 7.26
CA ASN A 285 -15.49 -10.37 7.48
C ASN A 285 -14.31 -11.16 8.12
N ASN A 286 -14.45 -12.49 8.20
CA ASN A 286 -13.45 -13.38 8.79
C ASN A 286 -12.46 -13.84 7.72
N PHE A 287 -11.54 -12.94 7.38
CA PHE A 287 -10.52 -13.19 6.36
C PHE A 287 -9.30 -13.95 6.87
N LEU A 288 -9.14 -13.97 8.20
CA LEU A 288 -7.99 -14.52 8.89
C LEU A 288 -8.46 -15.27 10.14
N LYS A 289 -8.01 -16.51 10.29
CA LYS A 289 -8.23 -17.33 11.48
C LYS A 289 -6.89 -17.70 12.07
N VAL A 290 -6.70 -17.44 13.36
CA VAL A 290 -5.50 -17.84 14.09
C VAL A 290 -5.85 -18.85 15.17
N GLN A 291 -4.91 -19.74 15.51
CA GLN A 291 -5.02 -20.55 16.72
C GLN A 291 -3.84 -20.28 17.64
N LEU A 292 -4.16 -20.14 18.92
CA LEU A 292 -3.21 -19.87 19.98
C LEU A 292 -3.09 -21.06 20.92
N ILE A 293 -1.91 -21.17 21.53
CA ILE A 293 -1.63 -22.17 22.56
C ILE A 293 -0.89 -21.53 23.74
N ASN A 294 -1.29 -21.91 24.95
CA ASN A 294 -0.59 -21.53 26.16
C ASN A 294 0.43 -22.61 26.54
N TYR A 295 1.69 -22.40 26.14
CA TYR A 295 2.81 -23.27 26.50
C TYR A 295 3.33 -23.08 27.93
N SER A 296 2.78 -22.13 28.69
CA SER A 296 3.24 -21.86 30.06
C SER A 296 2.53 -22.71 31.10
N ASP A 297 3.02 -22.64 32.34
CA ASP A 297 2.45 -23.30 33.52
C ASP A 297 1.35 -22.47 34.21
N LYS A 298 1.00 -21.29 33.67
CA LYS A 298 0.06 -20.33 34.28
C LYS A 298 -0.97 -19.83 33.28
N VAL A 299 -2.13 -19.44 33.80
CA VAL A 299 -3.16 -18.74 33.01
C VAL A 299 -2.56 -17.45 32.44
N ARG A 300 -2.75 -17.21 31.14
CA ARG A 300 -2.22 -16.03 30.44
C ARG A 300 -3.28 -15.31 29.61
N PRO A 301 -3.21 -13.98 29.48
CA PRO A 301 -4.01 -13.23 28.51
C PRO A 301 -3.80 -13.76 27.09
N VAL A 302 -4.85 -13.73 26.25
CA VAL A 302 -4.79 -14.23 24.87
C VAL A 302 -3.60 -13.67 24.08
N ARG A 303 -3.30 -12.37 24.21
CA ARG A 303 -2.21 -11.64 23.55
C ARG A 303 -0.79 -11.98 24.02
N ASP A 304 -0.67 -12.84 25.03
CA ASP A 304 0.63 -13.29 25.58
C ASP A 304 0.90 -14.78 25.26
N ASN A 305 0.13 -15.35 24.33
CA ASN A 305 0.25 -16.74 23.88
C ASN A 305 0.82 -16.81 22.46
N ALA A 306 1.42 -17.95 22.13
CA ALA A 306 2.00 -18.17 20.81
C ALA A 306 0.89 -18.47 19.79
N VAL A 307 0.95 -17.82 18.63
CA VAL A 307 0.15 -18.22 17.48
C VAL A 307 0.85 -19.40 16.79
N VAL A 308 0.12 -20.50 16.65
CA VAL A 308 0.66 -21.77 16.11
C VAL A 308 -0.02 -22.23 14.83
N TYR A 309 -1.12 -21.58 14.47
CA TYR A 309 -1.83 -21.81 13.23
C TYR A 309 -2.34 -20.47 12.71
N VAL A 310 -2.24 -20.27 11.41
CA VAL A 310 -2.79 -19.13 10.69
C VAL A 310 -3.45 -19.64 9.43
N ASN A 311 -4.68 -19.20 9.18
CA ASN A 311 -5.41 -19.49 7.96
C ASN A 311 -5.85 -18.18 7.29
N PHE A 312 -5.37 -18.01 6.07
CA PHE A 312 -5.68 -16.90 5.18
C PHE A 312 -6.65 -17.37 4.11
N GLN A 313 -7.70 -16.60 3.84
CA GLN A 313 -8.72 -16.94 2.85
C GLN A 313 -9.06 -15.77 1.94
N ILE A 314 -9.25 -16.08 0.66
CA ILE A 314 -10.03 -15.26 -0.27
C ILE A 314 -11.51 -15.61 -0.08
N ILE A 315 -12.33 -14.61 0.21
CA ILE A 315 -13.77 -14.79 0.37
C ILE A 315 -14.53 -14.48 -0.92
N THR A 316 -15.70 -15.10 -1.05
CA THR A 316 -16.68 -14.77 -2.09
C THR A 316 -17.81 -13.97 -1.45
N ASN A 317 -18.20 -12.87 -2.09
CA ASN A 317 -19.43 -12.18 -1.77
C ASN A 317 -20.62 -13.14 -1.98
N LYS A 318 -21.30 -13.53 -0.91
CA LYS A 318 -22.42 -14.49 -1.01
C LYS A 318 -23.62 -13.96 -1.79
N ALA A 319 -23.79 -12.63 -1.87
CA ALA A 319 -24.91 -12.01 -2.58
C ALA A 319 -24.66 -11.91 -4.09
N THR A 320 -23.44 -11.58 -4.50
CA THR A 320 -23.09 -11.38 -5.93
C THR A 320 -22.31 -12.55 -6.54
N LEU A 321 -21.85 -13.48 -5.71
CA LEU A 321 -20.88 -14.54 -6.06
C LEU A 321 -19.55 -14.00 -6.59
N GLU A 322 -19.28 -12.71 -6.38
CA GLU A 322 -18.03 -12.08 -6.76
C GLU A 322 -16.91 -12.48 -5.81
N VAL A 323 -15.76 -12.82 -6.37
CA VAL A 323 -14.58 -13.20 -5.59
C VAL A 323 -13.78 -11.93 -5.31
N MET A 324 -13.46 -11.66 -4.04
CA MET A 324 -12.54 -10.57 -3.71
C MET A 324 -11.14 -10.97 -4.16
N LYS A 325 -10.67 -10.38 -5.26
CA LYS A 325 -9.31 -10.63 -5.73
C LYS A 325 -8.36 -9.82 -4.86
N GLU A 326 -7.54 -10.53 -4.07
CA GLU A 326 -6.51 -9.95 -3.19
C GLU A 326 -7.08 -9.10 -2.03
N PRO A 327 -7.76 -9.71 -1.04
CA PRO A 327 -8.26 -9.01 0.16
C PRO A 327 -7.15 -8.31 0.98
N TYR A 328 -5.93 -8.82 0.87
CA TYR A 328 -4.70 -8.33 1.49
C TYR A 328 -3.51 -8.94 0.73
N LYS A 329 -2.34 -8.32 0.83
CA LYS A 329 -1.14 -8.78 0.13
C LYS A 329 -0.43 -9.84 0.95
N LEU A 330 -0.65 -11.12 0.60
CA LEU A 330 0.05 -12.26 1.19
C LEU A 330 1.16 -12.75 0.24
N VAL A 331 2.38 -12.85 0.75
CA VAL A 331 3.51 -13.46 0.04
C VAL A 331 4.11 -14.55 0.92
N LEU A 332 4.03 -15.80 0.46
CA LEU A 332 4.65 -16.94 1.12
C LEU A 332 6.11 -17.09 0.67
N ALA A 333 6.79 -18.08 1.25
CA ALA A 333 8.10 -18.57 0.82
C ALA A 333 8.20 -18.71 -0.71
N ASN A 334 9.39 -18.51 -1.29
CA ASN A 334 9.59 -18.56 -2.75
C ASN A 334 8.65 -17.65 -3.60
N GLY A 335 8.05 -16.61 -2.98
CA GLY A 335 7.25 -15.61 -3.68
C GLY A 335 5.83 -16.06 -4.07
N ILE A 336 5.29 -17.14 -3.49
CA ILE A 336 3.93 -17.60 -3.80
C ILE A 336 2.90 -16.61 -3.23
N THR A 337 2.04 -16.09 -4.10
CA THR A 337 0.96 -15.14 -3.77
C THR A 337 -0.41 -15.71 -4.12
N TRP A 338 -1.47 -14.95 -3.83
CA TRP A 338 -2.80 -15.22 -4.35
C TRP A 338 -2.79 -15.41 -5.87
N GLY A 339 -3.66 -16.31 -6.35
CA GLY A 339 -3.76 -16.62 -7.78
C GLY A 339 -2.68 -17.58 -8.32
N ALA A 340 -1.68 -17.96 -7.52
CA ALA A 340 -0.69 -18.96 -7.93
C ALA A 340 -1.36 -20.27 -8.37
N THR A 341 -0.86 -20.87 -9.44
CA THR A 341 -1.34 -22.16 -9.94
C THR A 341 -0.72 -23.32 -9.17
N GLU A 342 -1.29 -24.52 -9.31
CA GLU A 342 -0.68 -25.76 -8.83
C GLU A 342 0.75 -25.92 -9.36
N GLU A 343 0.97 -25.63 -10.65
CA GLU A 343 2.30 -25.68 -11.28
C GLU A 343 3.28 -24.71 -10.62
N ASP A 344 2.85 -23.48 -10.30
CA ASP A 344 3.70 -22.50 -9.61
C ASP A 344 4.09 -22.99 -8.22
N ILE A 345 3.14 -23.59 -7.49
CA ILE A 345 3.36 -24.11 -6.13
C ILE A 345 4.32 -25.30 -6.15
N ILE A 346 4.12 -26.27 -7.06
CA ILE A 346 5.00 -27.44 -7.20
C ILE A 346 6.40 -27.00 -7.62
N ASN A 347 6.53 -26.02 -8.52
CA ASN A 347 7.84 -25.48 -8.89
C ASN A 347 8.53 -24.78 -7.72
N ALA A 348 7.78 -24.11 -6.84
CA ALA A 348 8.32 -23.38 -5.70
C ALA A 348 8.73 -24.29 -4.53
N TYR A 349 7.97 -25.34 -4.23
CA TYR A 349 8.16 -26.14 -3.01
C TYR A 349 8.45 -27.63 -3.26
N GLY A 350 8.37 -28.08 -4.51
CA GLY A 350 8.38 -29.48 -4.88
C GLY A 350 7.01 -30.15 -4.73
N GLU A 351 6.98 -31.45 -5.00
CA GLU A 351 5.78 -32.28 -4.88
C GLU A 351 5.29 -32.37 -3.43
N GLY A 352 4.02 -32.03 -3.21
CA GLY A 352 3.31 -32.24 -1.95
C GLY A 352 2.35 -33.42 -2.02
N GLU A 353 1.61 -33.69 -0.93
CA GLU A 353 0.45 -34.57 -0.99
C GLU A 353 -0.71 -33.83 -1.67
N ILE A 354 -1.13 -34.32 -2.83
CA ILE A 354 -2.17 -33.71 -3.65
C ILE A 354 -3.49 -34.44 -3.45
N MET A 355 -4.55 -33.68 -3.16
CA MET A 355 -5.92 -34.15 -3.10
C MET A 355 -6.80 -33.30 -4.02
N ASP A 356 -7.31 -33.92 -5.08
CA ASP A 356 -8.23 -33.26 -6.01
C ASP A 356 -9.68 -33.33 -5.53
N GLY A 357 -10.33 -32.18 -5.57
CA GLY A 357 -11.76 -32.00 -5.34
C GLY A 357 -12.47 -31.54 -6.61
N PHE A 358 -13.78 -31.30 -6.51
CA PHE A 358 -14.56 -30.81 -7.64
C PHE A 358 -14.27 -29.32 -7.88
N GLY A 359 -13.38 -29.02 -8.84
CA GLY A 359 -12.99 -27.66 -9.22
C GLY A 359 -11.94 -27.00 -8.31
N TYR A 360 -11.27 -27.79 -7.47
CA TYR A 360 -10.16 -27.34 -6.64
C TYR A 360 -9.18 -28.48 -6.35
N THR A 361 -7.95 -28.11 -6.03
CA THR A 361 -6.87 -29.01 -5.63
C THR A 361 -6.29 -28.54 -4.31
N ILE A 362 -6.03 -29.46 -3.39
CA ILE A 362 -5.37 -29.19 -2.12
C ILE A 362 -3.98 -29.81 -2.17
N ILE A 363 -2.96 -29.00 -1.91
CA ILE A 363 -1.57 -29.42 -1.85
C ILE A 363 -1.10 -29.27 -0.41
N THR A 364 -0.69 -30.39 0.20
CA THR A 364 -0.27 -30.43 1.61
C THR A 364 1.20 -30.78 1.71
N TYR A 365 1.93 -29.96 2.45
CA TYR A 365 3.29 -30.22 2.90
C TYR A 365 3.23 -30.41 4.42
N ASP A 366 3.64 -31.58 4.92
CA ASP A 366 3.65 -31.89 6.35
C ASP A 366 4.94 -32.62 6.72
N VAL A 367 5.60 -32.17 7.79
CA VAL A 367 6.84 -32.76 8.27
C VAL A 367 6.91 -32.66 9.79
N ILE A 368 7.53 -33.67 10.41
CA ILE A 368 7.93 -33.62 11.81
C ILE A 368 9.45 -33.41 11.83
N GLU A 369 9.89 -32.28 12.36
CA GLU A 369 11.30 -31.89 12.39
C GLU A 369 11.62 -31.19 13.71
N ALA A 370 12.70 -31.61 14.38
CA ALA A 370 13.19 -31.02 15.63
C ALA A 370 12.12 -30.91 16.75
N GLY A 371 11.18 -31.85 16.84
CA GLY A 371 10.11 -31.84 17.86
C GLY A 371 8.93 -30.91 17.52
N TYR A 372 8.88 -30.38 16.30
CA TYR A 372 7.74 -29.64 15.79
C TYR A 372 7.03 -30.44 14.71
N ARG A 373 5.70 -30.36 14.68
CA ARG A 373 4.95 -30.61 13.46
C ARG A 373 4.84 -29.30 12.70
N ILE A 374 5.20 -29.34 11.42
CA ILE A 374 5.27 -28.18 10.53
C ILE A 374 4.44 -28.53 9.30
N SER A 375 3.33 -27.83 9.08
CA SER A 375 2.42 -28.10 7.98
C SER A 375 2.01 -26.83 7.24
N MET A 376 2.02 -26.90 5.92
CA MET A 376 1.49 -25.89 5.01
C MET A 376 0.49 -26.59 4.09
N LYS A 377 -0.74 -26.09 4.04
CA LYS A 377 -1.78 -26.60 3.16
C LYS A 377 -2.30 -25.46 2.30
N LEU A 378 -2.33 -25.70 0.99
CA LEU A 378 -2.63 -24.70 -0.03
C LEU A 378 -3.81 -25.20 -0.86
N THR A 379 -4.89 -24.42 -0.91
CA THR A 379 -6.06 -24.74 -1.72
C THR A 379 -6.07 -23.88 -2.98
N VAL A 380 -6.03 -24.52 -4.14
CA VAL A 380 -6.02 -23.90 -5.47
C VAL A 380 -7.34 -24.20 -6.16
N ARG A 381 -8.00 -23.19 -6.73
CA ARG A 381 -9.20 -23.38 -7.56
C ARG A 381 -8.88 -23.13 -9.03
N GLU A 382 -9.44 -23.92 -9.94
CA GLU A 382 -9.13 -23.84 -11.38
C GLU A 382 -9.30 -22.43 -11.99
N ASN A 383 -10.30 -21.68 -11.53
CA ASN A 383 -10.65 -20.36 -12.07
C ASN A 383 -10.08 -19.17 -11.28
N ILE A 384 -9.45 -19.41 -10.13
CA ILE A 384 -9.01 -18.37 -9.20
C ILE A 384 -7.51 -18.47 -8.90
N GLY A 385 -6.94 -19.68 -8.95
CA GLY A 385 -5.62 -19.99 -8.40
C GLY A 385 -5.69 -20.22 -6.90
N LEU A 386 -4.56 -20.03 -6.21
CA LEU A 386 -4.45 -20.12 -4.76
C LEU A 386 -5.49 -19.19 -4.09
N CYS A 387 -6.32 -19.75 -3.22
CA CYS A 387 -7.42 -19.03 -2.57
C CYS A 387 -7.57 -19.30 -1.07
N ASP A 388 -6.88 -20.30 -0.53
CA ASP A 388 -6.84 -20.57 0.90
C ASP A 388 -5.46 -21.14 1.27
N VAL A 389 -4.90 -20.63 2.36
CA VAL A 389 -3.58 -20.98 2.88
C VAL A 389 -3.73 -21.30 4.36
N GLU A 390 -3.32 -22.48 4.78
CA GLU A 390 -3.21 -22.87 6.19
C GLU A 390 -1.73 -23.11 6.52
N LEU A 391 -1.21 -22.36 7.48
CA LEU A 391 0.15 -22.53 8.00
C LEU A 391 0.07 -22.97 9.46
N MET A 392 0.84 -23.99 9.83
CA MET A 392 0.80 -24.57 11.16
C MET A 392 2.18 -24.98 11.63
N LYS A 393 2.55 -24.56 12.84
CA LYS A 393 3.79 -24.98 13.50
C LYS A 393 3.64 -24.99 15.01
N TYR A 394 3.71 -26.19 15.59
CA TYR A 394 3.58 -26.40 17.03
C TYR A 394 4.43 -27.58 17.50
N VAL A 395 4.74 -27.59 18.79
CA VAL A 395 5.47 -28.67 19.44
C VAL A 395 4.62 -29.95 19.38
N TRP A 396 5.21 -31.05 18.86
CA TRP A 396 4.55 -32.34 18.65
C TRP A 396 5.04 -33.42 19.61
#